data_AF-A0A1Q3E2U4-F1
#
_entry.id   AF-A0A1Q3E2U4-F1
#
_cell.length_a   1.000
_cell.length_b   1.000
_cell.length_c   1.000
_cell.angle_alpha   90.00
_cell.angle_beta   90.00
_cell.angle_gamma   90.00
#
_symmetry.space_group_name_H-M   'P 1'
#
loop_
_entity.id
_entity.type
_entity.pdbx_description
1 polymer ?
#
loop_
_entity_poly.entity_id
_entity_poly.type
_entity_poly.pdbx_seq_one_letter_code
_entity_poly.pdbx_strand_id
1 'polypeptide(L)'
;MPIPDLPGELIPKHSPEESWLKSFVARLCQLENERFPGSQPVSFGTRDLLKLESQDFWVCEKSDGIRVLMFVLFDQNGQKVFLIDRHNTYRELTGLFFPHHESPLNPLRNTLVDGELVIDVDPRTRREITRFLVFDCLVVDNQNNRISPYVSQEIERMPFE
;
A
#
# COMPACT_ATOMS: atom_id res chain seq x y z
N MET A 1 10.80 17.11 -10.66
CA MET A 1 9.62 17.64 -9.94
C MET A 1 9.89 17.56 -8.45
N PRO A 2 9.36 18.45 -7.60
CA PRO A 2 9.48 18.27 -6.16
C PRO A 2 8.76 16.96 -5.79
N ILE A 3 9.41 16.16 -4.94
CA ILE A 3 8.82 14.95 -4.39
C ILE A 3 7.65 15.40 -3.51
N PRO A 4 6.43 14.85 -3.68
CA PRO A 4 5.29 15.19 -2.85
C PRO A 4 5.61 15.02 -1.36
N ASP A 5 5.22 15.95 -0.51
CA ASP A 5 5.19 15.63 0.92
C ASP A 5 4.11 14.57 1.17
N LEU A 6 4.45 13.52 1.91
CA LEU A 6 3.48 12.49 2.25
C LEU A 6 2.36 13.09 3.13
N PRO A 7 1.08 12.91 2.75
CA PRO A 7 -0.04 13.41 3.53
C PRO A 7 -0.18 12.64 4.85
N GLY A 8 -0.93 13.25 5.77
CA GLY A 8 -1.24 12.67 7.08
C GLY A 8 -0.30 13.11 8.20
N GLU A 9 -0.80 12.94 9.41
CA GLU A 9 -0.10 13.28 10.65
C GLU A 9 0.94 12.21 10.97
N LEU A 10 2.19 12.62 11.16
CA LEU A 10 3.28 11.69 11.46
C LEU A 10 3.10 11.11 12.87
N ILE A 11 3.07 9.77 12.96
CA ILE A 11 3.11 9.09 14.25
C ILE A 11 4.49 9.36 14.88
N PRO A 12 4.56 9.87 16.13
CA PRO A 12 5.82 10.23 16.74
C PRO A 12 6.79 9.04 16.83
N LYS A 13 8.03 9.28 16.43
CA LYS A 13 9.10 8.27 16.51
C LYS A 13 9.32 7.84 17.96
N HIS A 14 9.54 6.55 18.17
CA HIS A 14 9.73 5.92 19.47
C HIS A 14 8.52 6.02 20.41
N SER A 15 7.34 6.34 19.87
CA SER A 15 6.10 6.29 20.65
C SER A 15 5.65 4.85 20.88
N PRO A 16 4.85 4.59 21.94
CA PRO A 16 4.18 3.32 22.12
C PRO A 16 3.28 2.94 20.94
N GLU A 17 2.65 3.93 20.30
CA GLU A 17 1.79 3.74 19.13
C GLU A 17 2.58 3.28 17.91
N GLU A 18 3.71 3.92 17.59
CA GLU A 18 4.59 3.48 16.50
C GLU A 18 5.07 2.03 16.72
N SER A 19 5.49 1.72 17.94
CA SER A 19 5.97 0.38 18.30
C SER A 19 4.87 -0.65 18.16
N TRP A 20 3.66 -0.33 18.63
CA TRP A 20 2.51 -1.22 18.51
C TRP A 20 2.10 -1.46 17.05
N LEU A 21 2.06 -0.40 16.22
CA LEU A 21 1.75 -0.49 14.79
C LEU A 21 2.74 -1.39 14.06
N LYS A 22 4.05 -1.19 14.28
CA LYS A 22 5.10 -2.00 13.66
C LYS A 22 4.99 -3.48 14.04
N SER A 23 4.83 -3.75 15.34
CA SER A 23 4.56 -5.09 15.87
C SER A 23 3.30 -5.72 15.29
N PHE A 24 2.21 -4.95 15.13
CA PHE A 24 0.94 -5.44 14.61
C PHE A 24 1.03 -5.80 13.13
N VAL A 25 1.59 -4.90 12.32
CA VAL A 25 1.83 -5.13 10.89
C VAL A 25 2.76 -6.32 10.67
N ALA A 26 3.82 -6.46 11.46
CA ALA A 26 4.73 -7.61 11.41
C ALA A 26 3.98 -8.92 11.66
N ARG A 27 3.10 -8.97 12.68
CA ARG A 27 2.25 -10.15 12.95
C ARG A 27 1.29 -10.47 11.81
N LEU A 28 0.60 -9.45 11.27
CA LEU A 28 -0.31 -9.64 10.13
C LEU A 28 0.43 -10.21 8.91
N CYS A 29 1.64 -9.73 8.65
CA CYS A 29 2.48 -10.18 7.54
C CYS A 29 3.27 -11.47 7.86
N GLN A 30 3.14 -12.03 9.07
CA GLN A 30 3.90 -13.19 9.55
C GLN A 30 5.42 -13.01 9.43
N LEU A 31 5.92 -11.82 9.80
CA LEU A 31 7.35 -11.51 9.82
C LEU A 31 7.97 -11.84 11.18
N GLU A 32 9.21 -12.28 11.17
CA GLU A 32 10.01 -12.52 12.38
C GLU A 32 10.48 -11.24 13.08
N ASN A 33 10.43 -10.10 12.38
CA ASN A 33 10.88 -8.81 12.88
C ASN A 33 10.03 -7.65 12.34
N GLU A 34 10.21 -6.47 12.95
CA GLU A 34 9.46 -5.25 12.67
C GLU A 34 10.00 -4.47 11.46
N ARG A 35 10.58 -5.16 10.46
CA ARG A 35 11.05 -4.51 9.23
C ARG A 35 9.89 -4.08 8.35
N PHE A 36 10.15 -3.14 7.45
CA PHE A 36 9.21 -2.77 6.40
C PHE A 36 8.76 -4.03 5.62
N PRO A 37 7.45 -4.32 5.53
CA PRO A 37 6.99 -5.59 4.98
C PRO A 37 6.99 -5.61 3.45
N GLY A 38 6.92 -4.46 2.78
CA GLY A 38 6.91 -4.38 1.32
C GLY A 38 8.21 -4.90 0.70
N SER A 39 8.09 -5.58 -0.43
CA SER A 39 9.23 -6.04 -1.23
C SER A 39 10.09 -4.84 -1.65
N GLN A 40 11.41 -4.98 -1.82
CA GLN A 40 12.22 -3.89 -2.39
C GLN A 40 12.60 -4.27 -3.82
N PRO A 41 12.42 -3.37 -4.81
CA PRO A 41 12.81 -3.67 -6.18
C PRO A 41 14.32 -3.84 -6.25
N VAL A 42 14.76 -4.78 -7.09
CA VAL A 42 16.18 -4.97 -7.42
C VAL A 42 16.47 -4.39 -8.80
N SER A 43 17.68 -3.86 -8.99
CA SER A 43 18.10 -3.35 -10.30
C SER A 43 18.10 -4.50 -11.32
N PHE A 44 17.31 -4.32 -12.37
CA PHE A 44 17.24 -5.25 -13.49
C PHE A 44 18.45 -5.05 -14.41
N GLY A 45 19.16 -6.13 -14.75
CA GLY A 45 20.32 -6.08 -15.64
C GLY A 45 20.31 -7.19 -16.69
N THR A 46 21.33 -7.23 -17.55
CA THR A 46 21.42 -8.20 -18.67
C THR A 46 21.26 -9.65 -18.23
N ARG A 47 21.76 -10.01 -17.04
CA ARG A 47 21.63 -11.36 -16.46
C ARG A 47 20.18 -11.76 -16.16
N ASP A 48 19.29 -10.80 -15.96
CA ASP A 48 17.88 -11.03 -15.62
C ASP A 48 17.02 -11.24 -16.88
N LEU A 49 17.56 -10.99 -18.10
CA LEU A 49 16.88 -11.30 -19.36
C LEU A 49 16.52 -12.79 -19.48
N LEU A 50 17.40 -13.68 -19.01
CA LEU A 50 17.14 -15.12 -18.98
C LEU A 50 15.96 -15.50 -18.08
N LYS A 51 15.64 -14.67 -17.06
CA LYS A 51 14.46 -14.89 -16.23
C LYS A 51 13.18 -14.56 -17.00
N LEU A 52 13.19 -13.48 -17.78
CA LEU A 52 12.05 -13.10 -18.62
C LEU A 52 11.68 -14.18 -19.64
N GLU A 53 12.65 -14.96 -20.11
CA GLU A 53 12.41 -16.07 -21.04
C GLU A 53 11.88 -17.34 -20.35
N SER A 54 12.13 -17.49 -19.05
CA SER A 54 11.87 -18.74 -18.32
C SER A 54 10.74 -18.67 -17.28
N GLN A 55 10.19 -17.48 -17.03
CA GLN A 55 9.15 -17.24 -16.03
C GLN A 55 8.17 -16.19 -16.54
N ASP A 56 6.93 -16.24 -16.06
CA ASP A 56 5.92 -15.23 -16.38
C ASP A 56 6.18 -13.95 -15.57
N PHE A 57 6.14 -12.80 -16.27
CA PHE A 57 6.31 -11.48 -15.67
C PHE A 57 5.15 -10.57 -16.03
N TRP A 58 4.70 -9.79 -15.03
CA TRP A 58 3.86 -8.64 -15.24
C TRP A 58 4.72 -7.39 -15.41
N VAL A 59 4.30 -6.47 -16.28
CA VAL A 59 4.97 -5.19 -16.48
C VAL A 59 3.97 -4.05 -16.36
N CYS A 60 4.37 -3.00 -15.65
CA CYS A 60 3.65 -1.74 -15.56
C CYS A 60 4.63 -0.58 -15.75
N GLU A 61 4.08 0.61 -16.05
CA GLU A 61 4.85 1.84 -16.01
C GLU A 61 5.35 2.09 -14.58
N LYS A 62 6.64 2.40 -14.44
CA LYS A 62 7.16 2.92 -13.18
C LYS A 62 6.84 4.41 -13.13
N SER A 63 5.94 4.82 -12.24
CA SER A 63 5.69 6.25 -12.04
C SER A 63 6.82 6.91 -11.24
N ASP A 64 6.85 8.24 -11.22
CA ASP A 64 7.79 9.05 -10.42
C ASP A 64 7.19 9.43 -9.06
N GLY A 65 6.26 8.61 -8.56
CA GLY A 65 5.57 8.80 -7.30
C GLY A 65 6.35 8.32 -6.08
N ILE A 66 5.65 8.27 -4.95
CA ILE A 66 6.21 7.78 -3.68
C ILE A 66 5.53 6.46 -3.35
N ARG A 67 6.33 5.39 -3.38
CA ARG A 67 5.86 4.09 -2.93
C ARG A 67 5.59 4.11 -1.42
N VAL A 68 4.38 3.72 -1.05
CA VAL A 68 3.93 3.59 0.32
C VAL A 68 3.00 2.38 0.42
N LEU A 69 2.97 1.76 1.59
CA LEU A 69 1.89 0.84 1.91
C LEU A 69 0.74 1.63 2.53
N MET A 70 -0.49 1.26 2.22
CA MET A 70 -1.66 1.75 2.95
C MET A 70 -2.14 0.64 3.88
N PHE A 71 -2.21 0.96 5.16
CA PHE A 71 -2.70 0.07 6.20
C PHE A 71 -4.04 0.58 6.74
N VAL A 72 -5.10 -0.18 6.48
CA VAL A 72 -6.40 0.02 7.09
C VAL A 72 -6.43 -0.81 8.37
N LEU A 73 -6.58 -0.16 9.51
CA LEU A 73 -6.75 -0.77 10.82
C LEU A 73 -8.22 -0.65 11.21
N PHE A 74 -8.83 -1.74 11.68
CA PHE A 74 -10.15 -1.68 12.30
C PHE A 74 -10.09 -2.29 13.70
N ASP A 75 -10.40 -1.48 14.71
CA ASP A 75 -10.44 -1.88 16.11
C ASP A 75 -11.72 -1.38 16.81
N GLN A 76 -11.77 -1.50 18.14
CA GLN A 76 -12.90 -1.01 18.94
C GLN A 76 -13.18 0.51 18.83
N ASN A 77 -12.21 1.29 18.37
CA ASN A 77 -12.31 2.74 18.19
C ASN A 77 -12.74 3.11 16.75
N GLY A 78 -12.92 2.11 15.87
CA GLY A 78 -13.34 2.31 14.49
C GLY A 78 -12.20 2.08 13.49
N GLN A 79 -12.39 2.61 12.28
CA GLN A 79 -11.42 2.47 11.20
C GLN A 79 -10.41 3.61 11.22
N LYS A 80 -9.11 3.26 11.16
CA LYS A 80 -8.00 4.18 10.97
C LYS A 80 -7.21 3.79 9.74
N VAL A 81 -6.62 4.78 9.07
CA VAL A 81 -5.87 4.58 7.83
C VAL A 81 -4.48 5.15 8.01
N PHE A 82 -3.46 4.36 7.67
CA PHE A 82 -2.07 4.77 7.76
C PHE A 82 -1.36 4.63 6.42
N LEU A 83 -0.48 5.58 6.11
CA LEU A 83 0.57 5.41 5.10
C LEU A 83 1.87 4.96 5.78
N ILE A 84 2.52 3.97 5.19
CA ILE A 84 3.81 3.44 5.65
C ILE A 84 4.83 3.63 4.54
N ASP A 85 5.85 4.45 4.79
CA ASP A 85 6.92 4.66 3.81
C ASP A 85 8.00 3.57 3.88
N ARG A 86 8.96 3.62 2.94
CA ARG A 86 10.12 2.71 2.90
C ARG A 86 11.00 2.75 4.14
N HIS A 87 10.92 3.81 4.94
CA HIS A 87 11.66 3.95 6.19
C HIS A 87 10.89 3.37 7.39
N ASN A 88 9.74 2.71 7.11
CA ASN A 88 8.83 2.16 8.10
C ASN A 88 8.30 3.23 9.06
N THR A 89 8.09 4.46 8.56
CA THR A 89 7.43 5.54 9.29
C THR A 89 5.94 5.54 8.95
N TYR A 90 5.11 5.85 9.95
CA TYR A 90 3.66 5.77 9.87
C TYR A 90 3.07 7.17 9.89
N ARG A 91 2.13 7.43 8.98
CA ARG A 91 1.34 8.66 8.95
C ARG A 91 -0.15 8.34 8.97
N GLU A 92 -0.90 8.89 9.91
CA GLU A 92 -2.34 8.71 9.98
C GLU A 92 -3.04 9.64 8.98
N LEU A 93 -3.90 9.06 8.14
CA LEU A 93 -4.80 9.78 7.25
C LEU A 93 -6.19 9.86 7.90
N THR A 94 -6.73 11.07 7.95
CA THR A 94 -8.08 11.33 8.44
C THR A 94 -9.03 11.61 7.28
N GLY A 95 -10.33 11.41 7.49
CA GLY A 95 -11.36 11.68 6.47
C GLY A 95 -11.50 10.61 5.38
N LEU A 96 -10.84 9.46 5.54
CA LEU A 96 -11.00 8.30 4.68
C LEU A 96 -11.81 7.21 5.38
N PHE A 97 -12.66 6.53 4.62
CA PHE A 97 -13.39 5.34 5.05
C PHE A 97 -13.43 4.34 3.90
N PHE A 98 -12.98 3.11 4.18
CA PHE A 98 -12.99 2.00 3.26
C PHE A 98 -14.13 1.04 3.63
N PRO A 99 -15.18 0.94 2.79
CA PRO A 99 -16.24 -0.03 3.00
C PRO A 99 -15.77 -1.46 2.69
N HIS A 100 -16.38 -2.44 3.34
CA HIS A 100 -16.20 -3.86 3.02
C HIS A 100 -16.93 -4.21 1.72
N HIS A 101 -16.35 -5.10 0.91
CA HIS A 101 -16.88 -5.44 -0.42
C HIS A 101 -18.25 -6.12 -0.37
N GLU A 102 -18.50 -6.99 0.63
CA GLU A 102 -19.81 -7.66 0.79
C GLU A 102 -20.93 -6.72 1.25
N SER A 103 -20.60 -5.65 1.98
CA SER A 103 -21.60 -4.73 2.51
C SER A 103 -20.98 -3.35 2.75
N PRO A 104 -21.42 -2.31 2.03
CA PRO A 104 -20.90 -0.95 2.18
C PRO A 104 -21.13 -0.33 3.56
N LEU A 105 -22.03 -0.90 4.36
CA LEU A 105 -22.29 -0.48 5.74
C LEU A 105 -21.22 -0.98 6.72
N ASN A 106 -20.50 -2.03 6.35
CA ASN A 106 -19.44 -2.60 7.17
C ASN A 106 -18.09 -1.99 6.79
N PRO A 107 -17.22 -1.69 7.76
CA PRO A 107 -15.87 -1.23 7.49
C PRO A 107 -15.00 -2.39 7.00
N LEU A 108 -14.13 -2.10 6.04
CA LEU A 108 -12.98 -2.95 5.72
C LEU A 108 -12.12 -3.12 6.97
N ARG A 109 -11.69 -4.36 7.25
CA ARG A 109 -10.88 -4.67 8.43
C ARG A 109 -9.39 -4.57 8.08
N ASN A 110 -8.56 -5.14 8.95
CA ASN A 110 -7.10 -5.09 8.86
C ASN A 110 -6.59 -5.52 7.48
N THR A 111 -6.22 -4.53 6.68
CA THR A 111 -5.88 -4.68 5.26
C THR A 111 -4.63 -3.87 4.96
N LEU A 112 -3.68 -4.47 4.25
CA LEU A 112 -2.40 -3.86 3.90
C LEU A 112 -2.17 -4.00 2.40
N VAL A 113 -2.19 -2.88 1.69
CA VAL A 113 -1.99 -2.81 0.23
C VAL A 113 -0.70 -2.06 -0.10
N ASP A 114 -0.02 -2.50 -1.16
CA ASP A 114 1.16 -1.85 -1.73
C ASP A 114 0.74 -0.99 -2.91
N GLY A 115 1.24 0.24 -2.92
CA GLY A 115 0.87 1.19 -3.95
C GLY A 115 1.84 2.34 -4.06
N GLU A 116 1.52 3.23 -5.00
CA GLU A 116 2.30 4.43 -5.26
C GLU A 116 1.40 5.65 -5.16
N LEU A 117 1.85 6.63 -4.38
CA LEU A 117 1.21 7.92 -4.27
C LEU A 117 1.74 8.85 -5.36
N VAL A 118 0.86 9.31 -6.24
CA VAL A 118 1.19 10.20 -7.35
C VAL A 118 0.40 11.50 -7.24
N ILE A 119 1.03 12.61 -7.63
CA ILE A 119 0.30 13.85 -7.91
C ILE A 119 0.02 13.86 -9.40
N ASP A 120 -1.26 13.84 -9.76
CA ASP A 120 -1.69 14.04 -11.13
C ASP A 120 -2.37 15.41 -11.27
N VAL A 121 -2.23 16.02 -12.43
CA VAL A 121 -2.69 17.38 -12.70
C VAL A 121 -3.86 17.29 -13.66
N ASP A 122 -5.04 17.69 -13.22
CA ASP A 122 -6.22 17.78 -14.09
C ASP A 122 -5.89 18.67 -15.30
N PRO A 123 -5.96 18.15 -16.54
CA PRO A 123 -5.54 18.88 -17.73
C PRO A 123 -6.43 20.09 -18.03
N ARG A 124 -7.69 20.08 -17.55
CA ARG A 124 -8.67 21.14 -17.76
C ARG A 124 -8.63 22.17 -16.65
N THR A 125 -8.57 21.73 -15.39
CA THR A 125 -8.64 22.63 -14.22
C THR A 125 -7.28 23.02 -13.66
N ARG A 126 -6.20 22.37 -14.11
CA ARG A 126 -4.82 22.52 -13.60
C ARG A 126 -4.68 22.23 -12.09
N ARG A 127 -5.67 21.58 -11.49
CA ARG A 127 -5.63 21.20 -10.08
C ARG A 127 -4.79 19.95 -9.90
N GLU A 128 -3.92 19.98 -8.90
CA GLU A 128 -3.21 18.81 -8.42
C GLU A 128 -4.16 17.91 -7.61
N ILE A 129 -4.20 16.64 -7.96
CA ILE A 129 -5.01 15.60 -7.33
C ILE A 129 -4.06 14.49 -6.90
N THR A 130 -4.03 14.21 -5.61
CA THR A 130 -3.28 13.07 -5.07
C THR A 130 -4.05 11.78 -5.35
N ARG A 131 -3.41 10.82 -6.02
CA ARG A 131 -3.97 9.50 -6.30
C ARG A 131 -3.08 8.42 -5.69
N PHE A 132 -3.71 7.41 -5.13
CA PHE A 132 -3.02 6.22 -4.64
C PHE A 132 -3.29 5.06 -5.61
N LEU A 133 -2.25 4.63 -6.31
CA LEU A 133 -2.31 3.56 -7.31
C LEU A 133 -1.87 2.25 -6.65
N VAL A 134 -2.83 1.36 -6.39
CA VAL A 134 -2.57 0.04 -5.79
C VAL A 134 -2.08 -0.93 -6.86
N PHE A 135 -1.07 -1.73 -6.55
CA PHE A 135 -0.55 -2.77 -7.45
C PHE A 135 -0.24 -4.11 -6.79
N ASP A 136 -0.25 -4.21 -5.46
CA ASP A 136 -0.11 -5.49 -4.74
C ASP A 136 -0.93 -5.44 -3.44
N CYS A 137 -1.29 -6.60 -2.89
CA CYS A 137 -1.97 -6.71 -1.62
C CYS A 137 -1.36 -7.79 -0.74
N LEU A 138 -0.88 -7.37 0.43
CA LEU A 138 -0.19 -8.25 1.38
C LEU A 138 -1.18 -8.91 2.34
N VAL A 139 -2.21 -8.19 2.78
CA VAL A 139 -3.20 -8.66 3.77
C VAL A 139 -4.56 -8.09 3.39
N VAL A 140 -5.61 -8.91 3.39
CA VAL A 140 -7.02 -8.48 3.27
C VAL A 140 -7.81 -9.06 4.41
N ASP A 141 -8.56 -8.23 5.14
CA ASP A 141 -9.46 -8.65 6.21
C ASP A 141 -8.84 -9.64 7.22
N ASN A 142 -7.62 -9.35 7.69
CA ASN A 142 -6.78 -10.18 8.57
C ASN A 142 -6.15 -11.43 7.93
N GLN A 143 -6.39 -11.70 6.66
CA GLN A 143 -5.83 -12.85 5.96
C GLN A 143 -4.57 -12.43 5.20
N ASN A 144 -3.45 -13.10 5.47
CA ASN A 144 -2.19 -12.85 4.77
C ASN A 144 -2.23 -13.49 3.38
N ASN A 145 -2.12 -12.67 2.35
CA ASN A 145 -2.30 -13.06 0.94
C ASN A 145 -0.98 -13.34 0.20
N ARG A 146 0.17 -13.37 0.89
CA ARG A 146 1.50 -13.60 0.29
C ARG A 146 1.66 -14.92 -0.48
N ILE A 147 0.75 -15.88 -0.32
CA ILE A 147 0.84 -17.22 -0.92
C ILE A 147 -0.06 -17.35 -2.17
N SER A 148 -0.92 -16.37 -2.46
CA SER A 148 -1.75 -16.43 -3.66
C SER A 148 -0.92 -16.10 -4.90
N PRO A 149 -0.87 -16.95 -5.94
CA PRO A 149 -0.27 -16.59 -7.22
C PRO A 149 -0.88 -15.28 -7.71
N TYR A 150 -0.06 -14.36 -8.24
CA TYR A 150 -0.49 -13.05 -8.79
C TYR A 150 -1.70 -13.15 -9.74
N VAL A 151 -1.91 -14.31 -10.36
CA VAL A 151 -3.08 -14.68 -11.18
C VAL A 151 -4.42 -14.45 -10.47
N SER A 152 -4.49 -14.53 -9.14
CA SER A 152 -5.75 -14.36 -8.39
C SER A 152 -5.96 -12.96 -7.82
N GLN A 153 -4.98 -12.07 -7.98
CA GLN A 153 -5.02 -10.68 -7.47
C GLN A 153 -5.32 -9.67 -8.58
N GLU A 154 -6.02 -10.09 -9.65
CA GLU A 154 -6.49 -9.18 -10.69
C GLU A 154 -7.28 -8.04 -10.03
N ILE A 155 -6.66 -6.87 -9.99
CA ILE A 155 -7.34 -5.60 -9.85
C ILE A 155 -8.18 -5.51 -11.12
N GLU A 156 -9.42 -6.00 -11.06
CA GLU A 156 -10.43 -5.71 -12.06
C GLU A 156 -10.32 -4.22 -12.35
N ARG A 157 -9.94 -3.90 -13.59
CA ARG A 157 -9.96 -2.53 -14.08
C ARG A 157 -11.37 -2.04 -13.84
N MET A 158 -11.59 -1.27 -12.78
CA MET A 158 -12.82 -0.52 -12.61
C MET A 158 -12.95 0.33 -13.88
N PRO A 159 -13.99 0.11 -14.70
CA PRO A 159 -14.21 0.95 -15.84
C PRO A 159 -14.50 2.34 -15.30
N PHE A 160 -13.60 3.28 -15.58
CA PHE A 160 -13.97 4.68 -15.57
C PHE A 160 -14.93 4.87 -16.75
N GLU A 161 -16.23 4.77 -16.50
CA GLU A 161 -17.26 5.40 -17.33
C GLU A 161 -17.24 6.92 -17.11
#